data_AF-A0A959SA47-F1
#
_entry.id   AF-A0A959SA47-F1
#
_cell.length_a   1.000
_cell.length_b   1.000
_cell.length_c   1.000
_cell.angle_alpha   90.00
_cell.angle_beta   90.00
_cell.angle_gamma   90.00
#
_symmetry.space_group_name_H-M   'P 1'
#
loop_
_entity.id
_entity.type
_entity.pdbx_description
1 polymer ?
#
loop_
_entity_poly.entity_id
_entity_poly.type
_entity_poly.pdbx_seq_one_letter_code
_entity_poly.pdbx_strand_id
1 'polypeptide(L)'
;DGVGVVVFITLVSIAQGTAAEGDLIGAVAYTFSIEVFGGVLLGLLLGWICYRLMRRINDYEIEVMITLACVMGGYAGAQLLHVSGPLAMVTAGLLLGNSGVRQASMSERTEELVDKFWHLVDVLLNALLFVLIGLELLVVDFGATELLAGLLAVVLVLFARYTSLLLPVRLFAKKLDFPKHTTAIMTWGGLRGGLSIALALGLPASPDRDLLIAVTYVVVVFSILVQGLTLGRLTNRLLGRKSAAPRSAAS
;
A
#
# COMPACT_ATOMS: atom_id res chain seq x y z
N ASP A 1 -0.31 0.75 -4.53
CA ASP A 1 -0.27 2.14 -4.01
C ASP A 1 0.32 3.12 -5.02
N GLY A 2 1.57 2.99 -5.46
CA GLY A 2 2.17 3.92 -6.45
C GLY A 2 1.34 4.17 -7.71
N VAL A 3 0.88 3.11 -8.39
CA VAL A 3 0.03 3.24 -9.60
C VAL A 3 -1.28 3.99 -9.32
N GLY A 4 -1.88 3.79 -8.15
CA GLY A 4 -3.13 4.45 -7.78
C GLY A 4 -2.97 5.96 -7.59
N VAL A 5 -1.84 6.38 -7.00
CA VAL A 5 -1.50 7.80 -6.83
C VAL A 5 -1.33 8.50 -8.18
N VAL A 6 -0.60 7.89 -9.12
CA VAL A 6 -0.40 8.47 -10.47
C VAL A 6 -1.73 8.62 -11.21
N VAL A 7 -2.57 7.58 -11.19
CA VAL A 7 -3.90 7.63 -11.82
C VAL A 7 -4.75 8.72 -11.17
N PHE A 8 -4.71 8.86 -9.84
CA PHE A 8 -5.43 9.90 -9.13
C PHE A 8 -4.97 11.31 -9.53
N ILE A 9 -3.66 11.58 -9.49
CA ILE A 9 -3.09 12.89 -9.88
C ILE A 9 -3.46 13.22 -11.33
N THR A 10 -3.39 12.23 -12.22
CA THR A 10 -3.77 12.37 -13.62
C THR A 10 -5.25 12.76 -13.76
N LEU A 11 -6.16 12.06 -13.08
CA LEU A 11 -7.59 12.37 -13.13
C LEU A 11 -7.90 13.76 -12.56
N VAL A 12 -7.24 14.15 -11.48
CA VAL A 12 -7.38 15.49 -10.90
C VAL A 12 -6.86 16.56 -11.86
N SER A 13 -5.73 16.34 -12.52
CA SER A 13 -5.18 17.28 -13.51
C SER A 13 -6.09 17.45 -14.72
N ILE A 14 -6.70 16.36 -15.21
CA ILE A 14 -7.73 16.42 -16.27
C ILE A 14 -8.94 17.22 -15.78
N ALA A 15 -9.44 16.93 -14.58
CA ALA A 15 -10.62 17.59 -14.02
C ALA A 15 -10.39 19.10 -13.80
N GLN A 16 -9.17 19.51 -13.47
CA GLN A 16 -8.80 20.91 -13.30
C GLN A 16 -8.51 21.65 -14.62
N GLY A 17 -8.51 20.94 -15.76
CA GLY A 17 -8.12 21.51 -17.05
C GLY A 17 -6.65 21.94 -17.12
N THR A 18 -5.81 21.44 -16.21
CA THR A 18 -4.36 21.70 -16.22
C THR A 18 -3.60 20.75 -17.13
N ALA A 19 -4.26 19.68 -17.59
CA ALA A 19 -3.74 18.79 -18.61
C ALA A 19 -3.77 19.50 -19.99
N ALA A 20 -2.60 19.68 -20.59
CA ALA A 20 -2.48 20.27 -21.93
C ALA A 20 -3.26 19.45 -22.98
N GLU A 21 -3.90 20.12 -23.94
CA GLU A 21 -4.73 19.54 -25.03
C GLU A 21 -3.95 18.68 -26.07
N GLY A 22 -2.79 18.10 -25.71
CA GLY A 22 -1.96 17.28 -26.60
C GLY A 22 -1.38 16.04 -25.91
N ASP A 23 -1.47 14.90 -26.60
CA ASP A 23 -0.96 13.55 -26.25
C ASP A 23 -0.98 13.20 -24.75
N LEU A 24 -2.18 13.23 -24.17
CA LEU A 24 -2.44 12.84 -22.78
C LEU A 24 -1.87 11.46 -22.45
N ILE A 25 -1.92 10.52 -23.40
CA ILE A 25 -1.43 9.15 -23.22
C ILE A 25 0.09 9.14 -23.15
N GLY A 26 0.77 9.83 -24.07
CA GLY A 26 2.23 9.97 -24.06
C GLY A 26 2.76 10.67 -22.81
N ALA A 27 2.11 11.76 -22.39
CA ALA A 27 2.48 12.50 -21.17
C ALA A 27 2.31 11.64 -19.91
N VAL A 28 1.19 10.93 -19.78
CA VAL A 28 0.94 10.02 -18.65
C VAL A 28 1.93 8.87 -18.65
N ALA A 29 2.21 8.26 -19.81
CA ALA A 29 3.18 7.17 -19.92
C ALA A 29 4.60 7.61 -19.56
N TYR A 30 5.00 8.82 -19.96
CA TYR A 30 6.30 9.39 -19.63
C TYR A 30 6.44 9.66 -18.12
N THR A 31 5.50 10.39 -17.52
CA THR A 31 5.50 10.69 -16.08
C THR A 31 5.46 9.41 -15.24
N PHE A 32 4.59 8.47 -15.60
CA PHE A 32 4.52 7.17 -14.95
C PHE A 32 5.84 6.40 -15.03
N SER A 33 6.49 6.41 -16.20
CA SER A 33 7.78 5.74 -16.38
C SER A 33 8.85 6.34 -15.49
N ILE A 34 8.96 7.67 -15.42
CA ILE A 34 9.93 8.35 -14.54
C ILE A 34 9.64 8.04 -13.07
N GLU A 35 8.38 8.12 -12.65
CA GLU A 35 8.03 7.84 -11.27
C GLU A 35 8.37 6.41 -10.84
N VAL A 36 8.05 5.44 -11.70
CA VAL A 36 8.27 4.01 -11.41
C VAL A 36 9.75 3.66 -11.50
N PHE A 37 10.39 3.90 -12.65
CA PHE A 37 11.79 3.51 -12.83
C PHE A 37 12.73 4.36 -11.98
N GLY A 38 12.47 5.66 -11.86
CA GLY A 38 13.23 6.55 -10.98
C GLY A 38 13.08 6.18 -9.51
N GLY A 39 11.87 5.81 -9.07
CA GLY A 39 11.64 5.30 -7.72
C GLY A 39 12.43 4.03 -7.45
N VAL A 40 12.35 3.03 -8.33
CA VAL A 40 13.11 1.77 -8.20
C VAL A 40 14.62 2.04 -8.16
N LEU A 41 15.14 2.84 -9.09
CA LEU A 41 16.57 3.11 -9.20
C LEU A 41 17.10 3.86 -7.97
N LEU A 42 16.38 4.88 -7.50
CA LEU A 42 16.71 5.59 -6.27
C LEU A 42 16.67 4.66 -5.06
N GLY A 43 15.65 3.81 -4.96
CA GLY A 43 15.51 2.84 -3.89
C GLY A 43 16.65 1.83 -3.85
N LEU A 44 17.06 1.29 -5.00
CA LEU A 44 18.23 0.40 -5.08
C LEU A 44 19.51 1.11 -4.67
N LEU A 45 19.70 2.37 -5.11
CA LEU A 45 20.87 3.16 -4.77
C LEU A 45 20.93 3.46 -3.26
N LEU A 46 19.84 3.91 -2.66
CA LEU A 46 19.75 4.19 -1.23
C LEU A 46 19.89 2.91 -0.39
N GLY A 47 19.22 1.84 -0.80
CA GLY A 47 19.35 0.52 -0.16
C GLY A 47 20.79 0.02 -0.17
N TRP A 48 21.49 0.16 -1.31
CA TRP A 48 22.90 -0.21 -1.44
C TRP A 48 23.82 0.65 -0.56
N ILE A 49 23.59 1.97 -0.50
CA ILE A 49 24.33 2.87 0.40
C ILE A 49 24.14 2.45 1.85
N CYS A 50 22.90 2.21 2.28
CA CYS A 50 22.59 1.81 3.65
C CYS A 50 23.21 0.47 4.00
N TYR A 51 23.11 -0.52 3.10
CA TYR A 51 23.80 -1.81 3.25
C TYR A 51 25.30 -1.62 3.47
N ARG A 52 25.93 -0.75 2.66
CA ARG A 52 27.36 -0.50 2.75
C ARG A 52 27.77 0.16 4.07
N LEU A 53 26.94 1.06 4.60
CA LEU A 53 27.13 1.69 5.89
C LEU A 53 26.97 0.69 7.04
N MET A 54 25.86 -0.07 7.05
CA MET A 54 25.58 -1.08 8.07
C MET A 54 26.67 -2.14 8.14
N ARG A 55 27.17 -2.61 7.00
CA ARG A 55 28.26 -3.61 6.98
C ARG A 55 29.58 -3.14 7.62
N ARG A 56 29.75 -1.83 7.85
CA ARG A 56 30.94 -1.27 8.51
C ARG A 56 30.73 -0.99 9.99
N ILE A 57 29.50 -1.08 10.47
CA ILE A 57 29.05 -0.69 11.80
C ILE A 57 28.53 -1.95 12.49
N ASN A 58 28.70 -2.06 13.81
CA ASN A 58 28.16 -3.18 14.57
C ASN A 58 27.56 -2.63 15.86
N ASP A 59 26.53 -1.80 15.69
CA ASP A 59 25.85 -1.08 16.76
C ASP A 59 24.39 -0.89 16.39
N TYR A 60 23.49 -1.41 17.22
CA TYR A 60 22.07 -1.45 16.90
C TYR A 60 21.42 -0.06 16.86
N GLU A 61 21.89 0.89 17.67
CA GLU A 61 21.33 2.24 17.71
C GLU A 61 21.64 2.96 16.40
N ILE A 62 22.89 2.87 15.96
CA ILE A 62 23.33 3.47 14.71
C ILE A 62 22.64 2.81 13.51
N GLU A 63 22.52 1.48 13.49
CA GLU A 63 21.84 0.78 12.40
C GLU A 63 20.35 1.16 12.29
N VAL A 64 19.64 1.27 13.42
CA VAL A 64 18.27 1.81 13.45
C VAL A 64 18.23 3.23 12.91
N MET A 65 19.14 4.11 13.35
CA MET A 65 19.22 5.48 12.83
C MET A 65 19.48 5.53 11.32
N ILE A 66 20.31 4.63 10.77
CA ILE A 66 20.54 4.53 9.32
C ILE A 66 19.25 4.11 8.61
N THR A 67 18.49 3.14 9.14
CA THR A 67 17.21 2.76 8.52
C THR A 67 16.21 3.91 8.52
N LEU A 68 16.12 4.67 9.62
CA LEU A 68 15.26 5.85 9.71
C LEU A 68 15.70 6.96 8.75
N ALA A 69 17.00 7.24 8.68
CA ALA A 69 17.56 8.21 7.75
C ALA A 69 17.33 7.80 6.29
N CYS A 70 17.41 6.50 5.99
CA CYS A 70 17.07 5.96 4.67
C CYS A 70 15.62 6.24 4.32
N VAL A 71 14.69 5.96 5.23
CA VAL A 71 13.26 6.17 4.98
C VAL A 71 12.91 7.65 4.87
N MET A 72 13.29 8.46 5.86
CA MET A 72 12.95 9.88 5.89
C MET A 72 13.70 10.68 4.82
N GLY A 73 15.02 10.51 4.75
CA GLY A 73 15.88 11.21 3.81
C GLY A 73 15.67 10.72 2.38
N GLY A 74 15.47 9.41 2.19
CA GLY A 74 15.17 8.83 0.90
C GLY A 74 13.82 9.26 0.34
N TYR A 75 12.79 9.33 1.18
CA TYR A 75 11.48 9.83 0.77
C TYR A 75 11.53 11.32 0.41
N ALA A 76 12.21 12.14 1.22
CA ALA A 76 12.40 13.56 0.90
C ALA A 76 13.20 13.76 -0.40
N GLY A 77 14.27 12.98 -0.59
CA GLY A 77 15.06 12.98 -1.83
C GLY A 77 14.24 12.55 -3.05
N ALA A 78 13.34 11.57 -2.90
CA ALA A 78 12.45 11.15 -3.96
C ALA A 78 11.48 12.27 -4.40
N GLN A 79 10.95 13.04 -3.44
CA GLN A 79 10.09 14.19 -3.75
C GLN A 79 10.84 15.28 -4.51
N LEU A 80 12.09 15.58 -4.13
CA LEU A 80 12.92 16.56 -4.85
C LEU A 80 13.22 16.14 -6.29
N LEU A 81 13.33 14.84 -6.53
CA LEU A 81 13.59 14.27 -7.85
C LEU A 81 12.31 13.99 -8.65
N HIS A 82 11.12 14.30 -8.10
CA HIS A 82 9.82 13.99 -8.69
C HIS A 82 9.66 12.50 -9.06
N VAL A 83 10.17 11.61 -8.22
CA VAL A 83 10.02 10.15 -8.37
C VAL A 83 9.17 9.58 -7.25
N SER A 84 8.72 8.33 -7.41
CA SER A 84 7.84 7.70 -6.42
C SER A 84 8.58 7.36 -5.12
N GLY A 85 8.39 8.19 -4.09
CA GLY A 85 8.93 7.96 -2.74
C GLY A 85 8.56 6.61 -2.14
N PRO A 86 7.27 6.21 -2.12
CA PRO A 86 6.88 4.89 -1.59
C PRO A 86 7.57 3.73 -2.32
N LEU A 87 7.68 3.81 -3.66
CA LEU A 87 8.32 2.76 -4.44
C LEU A 87 9.84 2.70 -4.19
N ALA A 88 10.49 3.86 -4.04
CA ALA A 88 11.89 3.92 -3.64
C ALA A 88 12.11 3.25 -2.28
N MET A 89 11.26 3.53 -1.29
CA MET A 89 11.41 2.97 0.05
C MET A 89 11.09 1.47 0.09
N VAL A 90 10.09 1.00 -0.64
CA VAL A 90 9.83 -0.45 -0.80
C VAL A 90 11.02 -1.14 -1.45
N THR A 91 11.61 -0.54 -2.49
CA THR A 91 12.76 -1.14 -3.19
C THR A 91 14.01 -1.17 -2.29
N ALA A 92 14.28 -0.09 -1.54
CA ALA A 92 15.35 -0.05 -0.55
C ALA A 92 15.13 -1.09 0.57
N GLY A 93 13.89 -1.19 1.08
CA GLY A 93 13.50 -2.15 2.11
C GLY A 93 13.59 -3.60 1.65
N LEU A 94 13.22 -3.92 0.40
CA LEU A 94 13.38 -5.26 -0.17
C LEU A 94 14.85 -5.65 -0.32
N LEU A 95 15.72 -4.71 -0.69
CA LEU A 95 17.17 -4.94 -0.77
C LEU A 95 17.75 -5.19 0.62
N LEU A 96 17.45 -4.33 1.60
CA LEU A 96 17.96 -4.45 2.97
C LEU A 96 17.38 -5.65 3.72
N GLY A 97 16.10 -5.96 3.50
CA GLY A 97 15.40 -7.08 4.11
C GLY A 97 15.74 -8.45 3.50
N ASN A 98 16.49 -8.48 2.40
CA ASN A 98 16.93 -9.73 1.80
C ASN A 98 17.89 -10.49 2.74
N SER A 99 17.62 -11.77 3.01
CA SER A 99 18.35 -12.56 4.01
C SER A 99 19.86 -12.60 3.79
N GLY A 100 20.32 -12.67 2.54
CA GLY A 100 21.75 -12.65 2.22
C GLY A 100 22.43 -11.29 2.47
N VAL A 101 21.67 -10.20 2.35
CA VAL A 101 22.14 -8.85 2.68
C VAL A 101 22.21 -8.69 4.20
N ARG A 102 21.15 -9.07 4.91
CA ARG A 102 21.06 -9.00 6.38
C ARG A 102 22.20 -9.74 7.07
N GLN A 103 22.40 -11.01 6.71
CA GLN A 103 23.47 -11.84 7.29
C GLN A 103 24.88 -11.28 7.00
N ALA A 104 25.05 -10.56 5.89
CA ALA A 104 26.33 -9.97 5.52
C ALA A 104 26.57 -8.58 6.14
N SER A 105 25.55 -7.92 6.69
CA SER A 105 25.66 -6.57 7.23
C SER A 105 25.37 -6.43 8.73
N MET A 106 24.62 -7.34 9.34
CA MET A 106 24.15 -7.22 10.73
C MET A 106 24.50 -8.45 11.57
N SER A 107 24.68 -8.25 12.88
CA SER A 107 24.67 -9.35 13.85
C SER A 107 23.24 -9.84 14.11
N GLU A 108 23.06 -11.10 14.53
CA GLU A 108 21.73 -11.66 14.86
C GLU A 108 20.96 -10.80 15.88
N ARG A 109 21.68 -10.27 16.88
CA ARG A 109 21.08 -9.40 17.90
C ARG A 109 20.62 -8.07 17.31
N THR A 110 21.42 -7.47 16.44
CA THR A 110 21.06 -6.20 15.81
C THR A 110 19.88 -6.39 14.87
N GLU A 111 19.88 -7.47 14.10
CA GLU A 111 18.80 -7.86 13.19
C GLU A 111 17.45 -7.92 13.93
N GLU A 112 17.41 -8.63 15.06
CA GLU A 112 16.21 -8.76 15.89
C GLU A 112 15.73 -7.41 16.47
N LEU A 113 16.66 -6.54 16.88
CA LEU A 113 16.32 -5.22 17.44
C LEU A 113 15.78 -4.27 16.37
N VAL A 114 16.36 -4.27 15.17
CA VAL A 114 15.85 -3.51 14.02
C VAL A 114 14.45 -4.00 13.65
N ASP A 115 14.21 -5.30 13.63
CA ASP A 115 12.88 -5.86 13.35
C ASP A 115 11.85 -5.46 14.40
N LYS A 116 12.20 -5.55 15.69
CA LYS A 116 11.34 -5.11 16.78
C LYS A 116 11.03 -3.62 16.68
N PHE A 117 12.02 -2.79 16.36
CA PHE A 117 11.83 -1.35 16.18
C PHE A 117 10.81 -1.07 15.06
N TRP A 118 11.02 -1.63 13.87
CA TRP A 118 10.11 -1.41 12.74
C TRP A 118 8.72 -2.02 12.96
N HIS A 119 8.63 -3.14 13.67
CA HIS A 119 7.34 -3.68 14.09
C HIS A 119 6.59 -2.74 15.04
N LEU A 120 7.28 -2.15 16.04
CA LEU A 120 6.67 -1.16 16.94
C LEU A 120 6.22 0.10 16.19
N VAL A 121 7.03 0.58 15.23
CA VAL A 121 6.68 1.72 14.37
C VAL A 121 5.45 1.39 13.53
N ASP A 122 5.39 0.21 12.91
CA ASP A 122 4.23 -0.24 12.13
C ASP A 122 2.96 -0.29 13.00
N VAL A 123 3.04 -0.91 14.19
CA VAL A 123 1.91 -0.97 15.13
C VAL A 123 1.46 0.43 15.54
N LEU A 124 2.40 1.33 15.85
CA LEU A 124 2.10 2.71 16.26
C LEU A 124 1.44 3.50 15.13
N LEU A 125 2.01 3.48 13.92
CA LEU A 125 1.48 4.21 12.77
C LEU A 125 0.12 3.69 12.35
N ASN A 126 -0.10 2.38 12.39
CA ASN A 126 -1.41 1.79 12.12
C ASN A 126 -2.44 2.18 13.18
N ALA A 127 -2.09 2.17 14.47
CA ALA A 127 -2.97 2.62 15.53
C ALA A 127 -3.36 4.09 15.37
N LEU A 128 -2.39 4.96 15.07
CA LEU A 128 -2.64 6.37 14.78
C LEU A 128 -3.54 6.54 13.55
N LEU A 129 -3.29 5.80 12.48
CA LEU A 129 -4.12 5.81 11.27
C LEU A 129 -5.57 5.44 11.61
N PHE A 130 -5.82 4.39 12.41
CA PHE A 130 -7.17 4.02 12.82
C PHE A 130 -7.85 5.08 13.70
N VAL A 131 -7.10 5.70 14.61
CA VAL A 131 -7.63 6.80 15.44
C VAL A 131 -7.99 8.01 14.59
N LEU A 132 -7.12 8.41 13.66
CA LEU A 132 -7.36 9.53 12.76
C LEU A 132 -8.56 9.26 11.85
N ILE A 133 -8.66 8.06 11.27
CA ILE A 133 -9.84 7.65 10.50
C ILE A 133 -11.09 7.74 11.36
N GLY A 134 -11.06 7.21 12.60
CA GLY A 134 -12.21 7.24 13.51
C GLY A 134 -12.63 8.66 13.91
N LEU A 135 -11.68 9.57 14.12
CA LEU A 135 -11.95 10.97 14.44
C LEU A 135 -12.60 11.69 13.26
N GLU A 136 -12.10 11.45 12.04
CA GLU A 136 -12.67 12.04 10.82
C GLU A 136 -14.13 11.62 10.61
N LEU A 137 -14.51 10.39 11.00
CA LEU A 137 -15.90 9.90 10.95
C LEU A 137 -16.87 10.87 11.61
N LEU A 138 -16.47 11.43 12.75
CA LEU A 138 -17.34 12.25 13.59
C LEU A 138 -17.61 13.63 13.00
N VAL A 139 -16.78 14.08 12.07
CA VAL A 139 -16.85 15.41 11.44
C VAL A 139 -17.54 15.35 10.08
N VAL A 140 -17.60 14.17 9.45
CA VAL A 140 -18.27 14.00 8.16
C VAL A 140 -19.79 14.00 8.35
N ASP A 141 -20.47 14.93 7.70
CA ASP A 141 -21.93 14.96 7.62
C ASP A 141 -22.42 13.88 6.64
N PHE A 142 -23.12 12.88 7.18
CA PHE A 142 -23.74 11.82 6.39
C PHE A 142 -25.20 12.15 6.12
N GLY A 143 -25.50 12.67 4.94
CA GLY A 143 -26.87 12.68 4.42
C GLY A 143 -27.27 11.33 3.82
N ALA A 144 -28.56 11.20 3.51
CA ALA A 144 -29.11 9.97 2.93
C ALA A 144 -28.53 9.68 1.53
N THR A 145 -28.22 10.74 0.77
CA THR A 145 -27.65 10.64 -0.58
C THR A 145 -26.21 10.12 -0.54
N GLU A 146 -25.40 10.64 0.37
CA GLU A 146 -24.00 10.30 0.56
C GLU A 146 -23.86 8.85 1.04
N LEU A 147 -24.74 8.41 1.95
CA LEU A 147 -24.77 7.03 2.42
C LEU A 147 -25.17 6.06 1.30
N LEU A 148 -26.19 6.40 0.51
CA LEU A 148 -26.62 5.58 -0.64
C LEU A 148 -25.52 5.52 -1.70
N ALA A 149 -24.91 6.66 -2.03
CA ALA A 149 -23.79 6.74 -2.96
C ALA A 149 -22.59 5.92 -2.47
N GLY A 150 -22.27 5.99 -1.18
CA GLY A 150 -21.21 5.20 -0.54
C GLY A 150 -21.48 3.69 -0.63
N LEU A 151 -22.71 3.25 -0.38
CA LEU A 151 -23.09 1.85 -0.45
C LEU A 151 -23.07 1.31 -1.89
N LEU A 152 -23.54 2.11 -2.86
CA LEU A 152 -23.40 1.80 -4.28
C LEU A 152 -21.93 1.74 -4.70
N ALA A 153 -21.11 2.67 -4.22
CA ALA A 153 -19.68 2.68 -4.48
C ALA A 153 -18.99 1.43 -3.93
N VAL A 154 -19.38 0.91 -2.76
CA VAL A 154 -18.87 -0.38 -2.23
C VAL A 154 -19.14 -1.50 -3.24
N VAL A 155 -20.36 -1.63 -3.74
CA VAL A 155 -20.71 -2.68 -4.71
C VAL A 155 -19.90 -2.53 -6.00
N LEU A 156 -19.83 -1.31 -6.52
CA LEU A 156 -19.09 -0.99 -7.75
C LEU A 156 -17.60 -1.31 -7.61
N VAL A 157 -17.02 -0.94 -6.48
CA VAL A 157 -15.62 -1.21 -6.14
C VAL A 157 -15.32 -2.70 -6.09
N LEU A 158 -16.17 -3.48 -5.41
CA LEU A 158 -15.97 -4.93 -5.29
C LEU A 158 -16.13 -5.59 -6.65
N PHE A 159 -17.07 -5.13 -7.47
CA PHE A 159 -17.27 -5.61 -8.83
C PHE A 159 -16.08 -5.27 -9.73
N ALA A 160 -15.59 -4.03 -9.70
CA ALA A 160 -14.41 -3.59 -10.45
C ALA A 160 -13.17 -4.40 -10.06
N ARG A 161 -13.00 -4.72 -8.76
CA ARG A 161 -11.92 -5.57 -8.29
C ARG A 161 -12.06 -7.01 -8.77
N TYR A 162 -13.25 -7.60 -8.65
CA TYR A 162 -13.52 -8.96 -9.09
C TYR A 162 -13.22 -9.15 -10.58
N THR A 163 -13.70 -8.23 -11.41
CA THR A 163 -13.47 -8.23 -12.86
C THR A 163 -11.99 -8.02 -13.21
N SER A 164 -11.32 -7.08 -12.54
CA SER A 164 -9.87 -6.84 -12.72
C SER A 164 -9.01 -8.06 -12.36
N LEU A 165 -9.43 -8.85 -11.38
CA LEU A 165 -8.72 -10.08 -10.96
C LEU A 165 -9.08 -11.30 -11.79
N LEU A 166 -10.23 -11.29 -12.49
CA LEU A 166 -10.69 -12.41 -13.30
C LEU A 166 -9.71 -12.72 -14.44
N LEU A 167 -9.19 -11.68 -15.11
CA LEU A 167 -8.30 -11.82 -16.26
C LEU A 167 -6.91 -12.35 -15.85
N PRO A 168 -6.17 -11.76 -14.89
CA PRO A 168 -4.87 -12.29 -14.47
C PRO A 168 -4.97 -13.69 -13.86
N VAL A 169 -5.98 -13.95 -13.01
CA VAL A 169 -6.13 -15.26 -12.37
C VAL A 169 -6.39 -16.34 -13.42
N ARG A 170 -7.22 -16.09 -14.44
CA ARG A 170 -7.44 -17.06 -15.53
C ARG A 170 -6.21 -17.28 -16.39
N LEU A 171 -5.48 -16.21 -16.72
CA LEU A 171 -4.26 -16.28 -17.54
C LEU A 171 -3.14 -17.06 -16.84
N PHE A 172 -2.96 -16.85 -15.53
CA PHE A 172 -1.88 -17.48 -14.77
C PHE A 172 -2.30 -18.71 -13.95
N ALA A 173 -3.58 -19.11 -14.00
CA ALA A 173 -4.13 -20.26 -13.26
C ALA A 173 -3.28 -21.53 -13.40
N LYS A 174 -2.83 -21.84 -14.62
CA LYS A 174 -2.04 -23.05 -14.91
C LYS A 174 -0.57 -22.95 -14.48
N LYS A 175 -0.02 -21.75 -14.35
CA LYS A 175 1.40 -21.54 -13.99
C LYS A 175 1.63 -21.45 -12.48
N LEU A 176 0.66 -20.92 -11.74
CA LEU A 176 0.78 -20.63 -10.31
C LEU A 176 -0.03 -21.58 -9.42
N ASP A 177 -0.67 -22.60 -10.01
CA ASP A 177 -1.49 -23.62 -9.32
C ASP A 177 -2.44 -23.03 -8.28
N PHE A 178 -3.22 -22.03 -8.70
CA PHE A 178 -4.07 -21.28 -7.78
C PHE A 178 -5.18 -22.17 -7.19
N PRO A 179 -5.41 -22.11 -5.85
CA PRO A 179 -6.50 -22.86 -5.24
C PRO A 179 -7.87 -22.45 -5.79
N LYS A 180 -8.86 -23.34 -5.64
CA LYS A 180 -10.23 -23.03 -6.03
C LYS A 180 -10.73 -21.80 -5.25
N HIS A 181 -11.42 -20.90 -5.93
CA HIS A 181 -11.94 -19.62 -5.39
C HIS A 181 -10.90 -18.52 -5.07
N THR A 182 -9.66 -18.61 -5.56
CA THR A 182 -8.64 -17.54 -5.40
C THR A 182 -9.16 -16.15 -5.80
N THR A 183 -9.89 -16.01 -6.91
CA THR A 183 -10.44 -14.70 -7.31
C THR A 183 -11.35 -14.11 -6.25
N ALA A 184 -12.20 -14.92 -5.62
CA ALA A 184 -13.11 -14.46 -4.57
C ALA A 184 -12.35 -14.09 -3.30
N ILE A 185 -11.37 -14.91 -2.88
CA ILE A 185 -10.54 -14.65 -1.70
C ILE A 185 -9.69 -13.39 -1.90
N MET A 186 -9.07 -13.19 -3.06
CA MET A 186 -8.27 -12.00 -3.37
C MET A 186 -9.12 -10.73 -3.56
N THR A 187 -10.36 -10.88 -4.03
CA THR A 187 -11.31 -9.75 -4.10
C THR A 187 -11.73 -9.33 -2.71
N TRP A 188 -12.08 -10.29 -1.85
CA TRP A 188 -12.54 -10.02 -0.50
C TRP A 188 -11.41 -9.64 0.46
N GLY A 189 -10.20 -10.13 0.22
CA GLY A 189 -9.05 -9.95 1.12
C GLY A 189 -8.29 -8.65 0.93
N GLY A 190 -8.59 -7.85 -0.10
CA GLY A 190 -7.88 -6.59 -0.24
C GLY A 190 -8.59 -5.45 0.44
N LEU A 191 -8.25 -5.33 1.71
CA LEU A 191 -8.60 -4.22 2.57
C LEU A 191 -8.13 -2.90 1.95
N ARG A 192 -8.96 -1.88 2.04
CA ARG A 192 -8.60 -0.52 1.64
C ARG A 192 -7.92 0.18 2.81
N GLY A 193 -6.75 0.76 2.53
CA GLY A 193 -5.94 1.46 3.53
C GLY A 193 -6.26 2.96 3.62
N GLY A 194 -5.65 3.61 4.62
CA GLY A 194 -5.79 5.04 4.87
C GLY A 194 -5.27 5.94 3.74
N LEU A 195 -4.45 5.41 2.81
CA LEU A 195 -4.02 6.16 1.61
C LEU A 195 -5.20 6.70 0.79
N SER A 196 -6.30 5.94 0.69
CA SER A 196 -7.47 6.39 -0.08
C SER A 196 -8.11 7.64 0.53
N ILE A 197 -8.17 7.68 1.86
CA ILE A 197 -8.70 8.83 2.62
C ILE A 197 -7.74 10.01 2.49
N ALA A 198 -6.43 9.79 2.62
CA ALA A 198 -5.42 10.84 2.44
C ALA A 198 -5.51 11.50 1.06
N LEU A 199 -5.70 10.72 -0.01
CA LEU A 199 -5.89 11.25 -1.36
C LEU A 199 -7.20 12.03 -1.49
N ALA A 200 -8.30 11.54 -0.91
CA ALA A 200 -9.59 12.25 -0.93
C ALA A 200 -9.51 13.59 -0.20
N LEU A 201 -8.82 13.66 0.95
CA LEU A 201 -8.61 14.90 1.69
C LEU A 201 -7.75 15.92 0.93
N GLY A 202 -6.81 15.42 0.11
CA GLY A 202 -5.96 16.23 -0.77
C GLY A 202 -6.65 16.79 -2.01
N LEU A 203 -7.95 16.51 -2.22
CA LEU A 203 -8.72 17.12 -3.30
C LEU A 203 -8.88 18.64 -3.08
N PRO A 204 -8.78 19.45 -4.15
CA PRO A 204 -9.05 20.88 -4.07
C PRO A 204 -10.51 21.13 -3.66
N ALA A 205 -10.75 22.27 -3.02
CA ALA A 205 -12.10 22.69 -2.64
C ALA A 205 -13.01 22.73 -3.88
N SER A 206 -14.05 21.90 -3.87
CA SER A 206 -15.06 21.80 -4.92
C SER A 206 -16.39 21.41 -4.28
N PRO A 207 -17.54 21.72 -4.93
CA PRO A 207 -18.86 21.38 -4.39
C PRO A 207 -19.04 19.88 -4.12
N ASP A 208 -18.37 19.03 -4.90
CA ASP A 208 -18.46 17.57 -4.80
C ASP A 208 -17.41 16.95 -3.87
N ARG A 209 -16.50 17.76 -3.30
CA ARG A 209 -15.40 17.27 -2.45
C ARG A 209 -15.92 16.51 -1.24
N ASP A 210 -16.89 17.07 -0.55
CA ASP A 210 -17.42 16.48 0.69
C ASP A 210 -18.18 15.18 0.39
N LEU A 211 -18.86 15.10 -0.75
CA LEU A 211 -19.48 13.87 -1.25
C LEU A 211 -18.42 12.80 -1.57
N LEU A 212 -17.33 13.16 -2.25
CA LEU A 212 -16.25 12.22 -2.58
C LEU A 212 -15.52 11.72 -1.32
N ILE A 213 -15.32 12.60 -0.33
CA ILE A 213 -14.76 12.22 0.97
C ILE A 213 -15.70 11.24 1.68
N ALA A 214 -16.99 11.57 1.80
CA ALA A 214 -17.98 10.71 2.46
C ALA A 214 -18.08 9.33 1.79
N VAL A 215 -18.14 9.28 0.45
CA VAL A 215 -18.18 8.01 -0.31
C VAL A 215 -16.91 7.19 -0.09
N THR A 216 -15.72 7.82 -0.18
CA THR A 216 -14.44 7.16 0.06
C THR A 216 -14.40 6.59 1.48
N TYR A 217 -14.92 7.35 2.43
CA TYR A 217 -14.96 6.98 3.84
C TYR A 217 -15.85 5.74 4.09
N VAL A 218 -17.10 5.76 3.62
CA VAL A 218 -18.02 4.61 3.71
C VAL A 218 -17.37 3.34 3.16
N VAL A 219 -16.67 3.47 2.04
CA VAL A 219 -15.99 2.39 1.35
C VAL A 219 -14.79 1.84 2.14
N VAL A 220 -13.95 2.72 2.72
CA VAL A 220 -12.81 2.30 3.55
C VAL A 220 -13.29 1.65 4.84
N VAL A 221 -14.26 2.24 5.53
CA VAL A 221 -14.83 1.69 6.77
C VAL A 221 -15.50 0.34 6.52
N PHE A 222 -16.28 0.22 5.45
CA PHE A 222 -16.86 -1.07 5.04
C PHE A 222 -15.76 -2.10 4.81
N SER A 223 -14.68 -1.72 4.11
CA SER A 223 -13.58 -2.64 3.83
C SER A 223 -12.91 -3.13 5.11
N ILE A 224 -12.60 -2.23 6.04
CA ILE A 224 -11.92 -2.56 7.29
C ILE A 224 -12.82 -3.40 8.22
N LEU A 225 -14.06 -2.93 8.47
CA LEU A 225 -14.96 -3.58 9.42
C LEU A 225 -15.57 -4.87 8.83
N VAL A 226 -16.13 -4.79 7.63
CA VAL A 226 -16.84 -5.93 7.04
C VAL A 226 -15.85 -6.89 6.41
N GLN A 227 -15.01 -6.45 5.48
CA GLN A 227 -14.09 -7.38 4.80
C GLN A 227 -13.02 -7.90 5.76
N GLY A 228 -12.48 -7.06 6.66
CA GLY A 228 -11.48 -7.47 7.66
C GLY A 228 -11.99 -8.58 8.60
N LEU A 229 -13.17 -8.40 9.21
CA LEU A 229 -13.73 -9.39 10.14
C LEU A 229 -14.25 -10.65 9.44
N THR A 230 -14.67 -10.55 8.18
CA THR A 230 -15.27 -11.68 7.45
C THR A 230 -14.27 -12.50 6.64
N LEU A 231 -13.08 -11.96 6.32
CA LEU A 231 -12.07 -12.64 5.51
C LEU A 231 -11.67 -13.99 6.09
N GLY A 232 -11.35 -14.05 7.40
CA GLY A 232 -10.97 -15.32 8.05
C GLY A 232 -12.08 -16.38 7.97
N ARG A 233 -13.35 -15.97 8.12
CA ARG A 233 -14.51 -16.87 7.99
C ARG A 233 -14.70 -17.33 6.55
N LEU A 234 -14.55 -16.42 5.58
CA LEU A 234 -14.68 -16.70 4.16
C LEU A 234 -13.61 -17.67 3.68
N THR A 235 -12.35 -17.42 4.02
CA THR A 235 -11.22 -18.29 3.68
C THR A 235 -11.42 -19.69 4.25
N ASN A 236 -11.84 -19.80 5.52
CA ASN A 236 -12.14 -21.09 6.16
C ASN A 236 -13.30 -21.83 5.49
N ARG A 237 -14.32 -21.12 4.99
CA ARG A 237 -15.45 -21.74 4.25
C ARG A 237 -15.05 -22.20 2.85
N LEU A 238 -14.25 -21.40 2.14
CA LEU A 238 -13.93 -21.66 0.73
C LEU A 238 -12.77 -22.66 0.54
N LEU A 239 -11.77 -22.66 1.42
CA LEU A 239 -10.64 -23.58 1.33
C LEU A 239 -10.83 -24.85 2.17
N GLY A 240 -11.83 -24.89 3.05
CA GLY A 240 -12.00 -25.93 4.06
C GLY A 240 -10.87 -25.89 5.11
N ARG A 241 -11.15 -26.35 6.33
CA ARG A 241 -10.12 -26.50 7.39
C ARG A 241 -9.03 -27.49 6.94
N LYS A 242 -8.01 -27.05 6.21
CA LYS A 242 -6.83 -27.87 5.89
C LYS A 242 -5.50 -27.11 5.81
N SER A 243 -5.41 -25.91 6.39
CA SER A 243 -4.14 -25.19 6.51
C SER A 243 -3.98 -24.51 7.87
N ALA A 244 -4.01 -25.31 8.94
CA ALA A 244 -3.47 -24.93 10.25
C ALA A 244 -3.25 -26.19 11.10
N ALA A 245 -2.31 -27.03 10.70
CA ALA A 245 -1.59 -27.86 11.66
C ALA A 245 -0.12 -27.46 11.53
N PRO A 246 0.54 -26.98 12.60
CA PRO A 246 1.98 -26.81 12.58
C PRO A 246 2.59 -28.20 12.36
N ARG A 247 3.48 -28.34 11.38
CA ARG A 247 4.40 -29.48 11.33
C ARG A 247 5.36 -29.31 12.51
N SER A 248 4.95 -29.76 13.70
CA SER A 248 5.88 -30.16 14.74
C SER A 248 6.02 -31.67 14.73
N ALA A 249 7.27 -32.11 14.85
CA ALA A 249 7.75 -33.44 15.23
C ALA A 249 7.30 -34.65 14.38
N ALA A 250 8.22 -35.16 13.55
CA ALA A 250 8.68 -36.56 13.57
C ALA A 250 9.51 -36.90 12.32
N SER A 251 10.84 -36.87 12.45
CA SER A 251 11.79 -37.98 12.23
C SER A 251 13.20 -37.42 12.12
#